data_AF-A0A659UMI5-F1
#
_entry.id   AF-A0A659UMI5-F1
#
_cell.length_a   1.000
_cell.length_b   1.000
_cell.length_c   1.000
_cell.angle_alpha   90.00
_cell.angle_beta   90.00
_cell.angle_gamma   90.00
#
_symmetry.space_group_name_H-M   'P 1'
#
loop_
_entity.id
_entity.type
_entity.pdbx_description
1 polymer ?
#
loop_
_entity_poly.entity_id
_entity_poly.type
_entity_poly.pdbx_seq_one_letter_code
_entity_poly.pdbx_strand_id
1 'polypeptide(L)'
;FDLNVAEAASDEPRDVAATRRFDGAQNRWFLDAVFKGAYPEDMLALYGDLLPPIHAQDNEIIAAPLDYLGINIYRRAVIAAGDELAPLSYRRVQPEGIYSAVDYEI
;
A
#
# COMPACT_ATOMS: atom_id res chain seq x y z
N PHE A 1 -9.13 5.73 -3.57
CA PHE A 1 -7.97 5.85 -2.67
C PHE A 1 -8.51 5.79 -1.25
N ASP A 2 -8.28 4.67 -0.58
CA ASP A 2 -8.69 4.37 0.80
C ASP A 2 -7.50 3.75 1.53
N LEU A 3 -7.47 3.86 2.86
CA LEU A 3 -6.49 3.16 3.68
C LEU A 3 -7.00 1.74 3.91
N ASN A 4 -6.15 0.75 3.63
CA ASN A 4 -6.51 -0.65 3.84
C ASN A 4 -5.71 -1.25 5.00
N VAL A 5 -6.40 -2.00 5.87
CA VAL A 5 -5.74 -3.03 6.65
C VAL A 5 -5.31 -4.13 5.67
N ALA A 6 -4.01 -4.27 5.45
CA ALA A 6 -3.45 -5.24 4.51
C ALA A 6 -3.09 -6.54 5.23
N GLU A 7 -3.70 -7.64 4.80
CA GLU A 7 -3.53 -8.97 5.39
C GLU A 7 -3.04 -9.95 4.32
N ALA A 8 -2.11 -10.85 4.67
CA ALA A 8 -1.69 -11.91 3.77
C ALA A 8 -2.76 -12.99 3.69
N ALA A 9 -2.98 -13.54 2.49
CA ALA A 9 -3.91 -14.63 2.26
C ALA A 9 -3.46 -15.95 2.92
N SER A 10 -2.16 -16.08 3.18
CA SER A 10 -1.56 -17.19 3.92
C SER A 10 -0.24 -16.77 4.57
N ASP A 11 0.31 -17.62 5.42
CA ASP A 11 1.65 -17.46 6.01
C ASP A 11 2.78 -17.82 5.03
N GLU A 12 2.47 -18.18 3.77
CA GLU A 12 3.51 -18.44 2.78
C GLU A 12 4.35 -17.17 2.55
N PRO A 13 5.69 -17.27 2.53
CA PRO A 13 6.56 -16.10 2.40
C PRO A 13 6.28 -15.23 1.18
N ARG A 14 5.78 -15.82 0.08
CA ARG A 14 5.41 -15.09 -1.14
C ARG A 14 4.19 -14.20 -0.95
N ASP A 15 3.20 -14.64 -0.17
CA ASP A 15 1.99 -13.88 0.10
C ASP A 15 2.31 -12.73 1.05
N VAL A 16 3.08 -13.00 2.10
CA VAL A 16 3.58 -11.96 3.02
C VAL A 16 4.37 -10.88 2.27
N ALA A 17 5.27 -11.27 1.36
CA ALA A 17 6.03 -10.33 0.55
C ALA A 17 5.13 -9.52 -0.39
N ALA A 18 4.13 -10.14 -1.02
CA ALA A 18 3.16 -9.45 -1.86
C ALA A 18 2.31 -8.45 -1.05
N THR A 19 1.85 -8.82 0.14
CA THR A 19 1.14 -7.93 1.06
C THR A 19 1.98 -6.73 1.46
N ARG A 20 3.28 -6.93 1.76
CA ARG A 20 4.19 -5.82 2.09
C ARG A 20 4.36 -4.83 0.95
N ARG A 21 4.43 -5.32 -0.29
CA ARG A 21 4.47 -4.47 -1.50
C ARG A 21 3.15 -3.73 -1.70
N PHE A 22 2.02 -4.42 -1.52
CA PHE A 22 0.69 -3.81 -1.59
C PHE A 22 0.53 -2.69 -0.56
N ASP A 23 0.84 -2.95 0.72
CA ASP A 23 0.81 -1.95 1.79
C ASP A 23 1.79 -0.79 1.51
N GLY A 24 2.98 -1.12 0.99
CA GLY A 24 3.98 -0.17 0.54
C GLY A 24 3.44 0.81 -0.50
N ALA A 25 2.71 0.31 -1.50
CA ALA A 25 2.14 1.11 -2.58
C ALA A 25 0.86 1.85 -2.18
N GLN A 26 -0.03 1.18 -1.44
CA GLN A 26 -1.36 1.70 -1.10
C GLN A 26 -1.30 2.71 0.04
N ASN A 27 -0.55 2.39 1.11
CA ASN A 27 -0.58 3.13 2.36
C ASN A 27 0.74 3.89 2.59
N ARG A 28 1.85 3.15 2.73
CA ARG A 28 3.13 3.72 3.18
C ARG A 28 3.73 4.70 2.19
N TRP A 29 3.49 4.55 0.89
CA TRP A 29 3.97 5.49 -0.12
C TRP A 29 3.60 6.94 0.21
N PHE A 30 2.38 7.14 0.71
CA PHE A 30 1.88 8.46 1.08
C PHE A 30 2.16 8.80 2.54
N LEU A 31 1.90 7.85 3.45
CA LEU A 31 2.03 8.11 4.89
C LEU A 31 3.48 8.29 5.32
N ASP A 32 4.42 7.53 4.78
CA ASP A 32 5.84 7.70 5.13
C ASP A 32 6.37 9.02 4.56
N ALA A 33 5.97 9.41 3.35
CA ALA A 33 6.38 10.70 2.79
C ALA A 33 5.91 11.87 3.66
N VAL A 34 4.65 11.83 4.12
CA VAL A 34 4.06 12.88 4.96
C VAL A 34 4.62 12.89 6.38
N PHE A 35 4.73 11.74 7.04
CA PHE A 35 5.07 11.69 8.47
C PHE A 35 6.55 11.44 8.77
N LYS A 36 7.29 10.89 7.81
CA LYS A 36 8.73 10.60 7.97
C LYS A 36 9.61 11.44 7.04
N GLY A 37 9.03 12.19 6.10
CA GLY A 37 9.79 12.95 5.11
C GLY A 37 10.62 12.05 4.19
N ALA A 38 10.18 10.82 3.96
CA ALA A 38 10.85 9.89 3.06
C ALA A 38 9.87 8.83 2.54
N TYR A 39 10.03 8.44 1.27
CA TYR A 39 9.35 7.26 0.74
C TYR A 39 9.93 5.98 1.34
N PRO A 40 9.15 4.88 1.37
CA PRO A 40 9.65 3.60 1.87
C PRO A 40 10.81 3.07 1.01
N GLU A 41 11.93 2.72 1.65
CA GLU A 41 13.14 2.22 0.95
C GLU A 41 12.88 0.97 0.11
N ASP A 42 12.04 0.05 0.60
CA ASP A 42 11.66 -1.16 -0.12
C ASP A 42 10.90 -0.84 -1.41
N MET A 43 10.11 0.22 -1.40
CA MET A 43 9.33 0.65 -2.57
C MET A 43 10.18 1.46 -3.55
N LEU A 44 11.11 2.28 -3.06
CA LEU A 44 12.10 2.96 -3.91
C LEU A 44 12.94 1.95 -4.69
N ALA A 45 13.43 0.90 -4.01
CA ALA A 45 14.19 -0.17 -4.64
C ALA A 45 13.33 -0.99 -5.63
N LEU A 46 12.06 -1.26 -5.30
CA LEU A 46 11.16 -2.02 -6.14
C LEU A 46 10.79 -1.30 -7.44
N TYR A 47 10.48 0.00 -7.35
CA TYR A 47 10.10 0.77 -8.52
C TYR A 47 11.31 1.17 -9.37
N GLY A 48 12.46 1.47 -8.73
CA GLY A 48 13.71 1.76 -9.42
C GLY A 48 13.52 2.79 -10.54
N ASP A 49 13.87 2.40 -11.76
CA ASP A 49 13.83 3.26 -12.96
C ASP A 49 12.41 3.66 -13.41
N LEU A 50 11.36 3.11 -12.80
CA LEU A 50 9.98 3.54 -13.05
C LEU A 50 9.67 4.88 -12.38
N LEU A 51 10.47 5.29 -11.39
CA LEU A 51 10.24 6.54 -10.66
C LEU A 51 10.78 7.74 -11.45
N PRO A 52 10.05 8.88 -11.43
CA PRO A 52 10.66 10.13 -11.83
C PRO A 52 11.78 10.52 -10.85
N PRO A 53 12.67 11.46 -11.22
CA PRO A 53 13.61 12.04 -10.28
C PRO A 53 12.89 12.57 -9.03
N ILE A 54 13.36 12.16 -7.85
CA ILE A 54 12.90 12.67 -6.56
C ILE A 54 13.94 13.65 -6.06
N HIS A 55 13.56 14.92 -5.90
CA HIS A 55 14.45 15.94 -5.38
C HIS A 55 14.39 15.96 -3.85
N ALA A 56 15.51 16.27 -3.20
CA ALA A 56 15.57 16.30 -1.74
C ALA A 56 14.53 17.28 -1.14
N GLN A 57 14.28 18.39 -1.82
CA GLN A 57 13.31 19.41 -1.42
C GLN A 57 11.86 18.94 -1.51
N ASP A 58 11.55 17.94 -2.34
CA ASP A 58 10.18 17.44 -2.50
C ASP A 58 9.67 16.86 -1.17
N ASN A 59 10.49 16.03 -0.53
CA ASN A 59 10.14 15.40 0.74
C ASN A 59 10.02 16.41 1.89
N GLU A 60 10.83 17.48 1.88
CA GLU A 60 10.71 18.58 2.84
C GLU A 60 9.37 19.32 2.69
N ILE A 61 8.93 19.55 1.46
CA ILE A 61 7.63 20.19 1.16
C ILE A 61 6.48 19.25 1.56
N ILE A 62 6.57 17.96 1.23
CA ILE A 62 5.53 16.96 1.52
C ILE A 62 5.35 16.78 3.04
N ALA A 63 6.45 16.78 3.80
CA ALA A 63 6.44 16.58 5.26
C ALA A 63 6.18 17.86 6.08
N ALA A 64 5.53 18.86 5.48
CA ALA A 64 5.08 20.04 6.22
C ALA A 64 4.17 19.62 7.39
N PRO A 65 4.24 20.31 8.56
CA PRO A 65 3.43 19.97 9.72
C PRO A 65 1.93 19.92 9.42
N LEU A 66 1.26 18.88 9.91
CA LEU A 66 -0.18 18.67 9.77
C LEU A 66 -0.88 18.83 11.12
N ASP A 67 -2.05 19.47 11.11
CA ASP A 67 -2.92 19.56 12.29
C ASP A 67 -3.79 18.31 12.47
N TYR A 68 -4.18 17.66 11.36
CA TYR A 68 -5.09 16.51 11.33
C TYR A 68 -4.75 15.54 10.19
N LEU A 69 -5.11 14.27 10.37
CA LEU A 69 -5.08 13.24 9.34
C LEU A 69 -6.51 12.73 9.06
N GLY A 70 -6.99 12.96 7.85
CA GLY A 70 -8.25 12.36 7.38
C GLY A 70 -8.03 10.92 6.91
N ILE A 71 -8.84 9.98 7.40
CA ILE A 71 -8.75 8.56 7.02
C ILE A 71 -10.08 8.12 6.44
N ASN A 72 -10.03 7.62 5.20
CA ASN A 72 -11.11 6.86 4.60
C ASN A 72 -10.75 5.38 4.67
N ILE A 73 -11.52 4.59 5.42
CA ILE A 73 -11.34 3.13 5.53
C ILE A 73 -12.69 2.45 5.35
N TYR A 74 -12.77 1.52 4.40
CA TYR A 74 -14.02 0.85 4.06
C TYR A 74 -13.95 -0.67 4.23
N ARG A 75 -12.77 -1.26 4.05
CA ARG A 75 -12.54 -2.70 4.10
C ARG A 75 -11.07 -3.03 4.31
N ARG A 76 -10.80 -4.25 4.76
CA ARG A 76 -9.47 -4.86 4.66
C ARG A 76 -9.14 -5.27 3.21
N ALA A 77 -7.87 -5.54 2.96
CA ALA A 77 -7.38 -6.13 1.72
C ALA A 77 -6.64 -7.42 2.05
N VAL A 78 -7.19 -8.56 1.63
CA VAL A 78 -6.51 -9.86 1.71
C VAL A 78 -5.71 -10.08 0.43
N ILE A 79 -4.41 -10.31 0.57
CA ILE A 79 -3.45 -10.26 -0.53
C ILE A 79 -2.68 -11.58 -0.65
N ALA A 80 -2.64 -12.14 -1.84
CA ALA A 80 -1.77 -13.24 -2.22
C ALA A 80 -0.72 -12.78 -3.24
N ALA A 81 0.34 -13.56 -3.43
CA ALA A 81 1.23 -13.40 -4.57
C ALA A 81 0.46 -13.59 -5.88
N GLY A 82 0.78 -12.76 -6.87
CA GLY A 82 0.11 -12.79 -8.17
C GLY A 82 0.82 -11.95 -9.22
N ASP A 83 0.13 -11.67 -10.32
CA ASP A 83 0.65 -11.00 -11.51
C ASP A 83 -0.21 -9.81 -11.95
N GLU A 84 -1.17 -9.37 -11.13
CA GLU A 84 -2.18 -8.36 -11.47
C GLU A 84 -1.56 -7.00 -11.81
N LEU A 85 -0.41 -6.65 -11.20
CA LEU A 85 0.31 -5.41 -11.47
C LEU A 85 1.80 -5.52 -11.15
N ALA A 86 2.67 -5.61 -12.17
CA ALA A 86 4.12 -5.51 -11.97
C ALA A 86 4.54 -4.06 -11.65
N PRO A 87 5.55 -3.82 -10.78
CA PRO A 87 6.38 -4.80 -10.07
C PRO A 87 5.80 -5.26 -8.72
N LEU A 88 4.59 -4.83 -8.35
CA LEU A 88 3.98 -5.17 -7.06
C LEU A 88 3.59 -6.64 -6.95
N SER A 89 3.20 -7.25 -8.07
CA SER A 89 2.98 -8.69 -8.25
C SER A 89 2.18 -9.31 -7.09
N TYR A 90 0.96 -8.80 -6.93
CA TYR A 90 -0.01 -9.29 -5.95
C TYR A 90 -1.31 -9.69 -6.66
N ARG A 91 -2.21 -10.34 -5.93
CA ARG A 91 -3.60 -10.54 -6.30
C ARG A 91 -4.48 -10.32 -5.08
N ARG A 92 -5.57 -9.57 -5.23
CA ARG A 92 -6.58 -9.46 -4.16
C ARG A 92 -7.40 -10.75 -4.06
N VAL A 93 -7.57 -11.23 -2.84
CA VAL A 93 -8.37 -12.42 -2.53
C VAL A 93 -9.68 -11.95 -1.87
N GLN A 94 -10.80 -12.50 -2.35
CA GLN A 94 -12.05 -12.44 -1.62
C GLN A 94 -12.16 -13.71 -0.77
N PRO A 95 -12.04 -13.60 0.57
CA PRO A 95 -12.25 -14.74 1.45
C PRO A 95 -13.71 -15.20 1.44
N GLU A 96 -14.00 -16.32 2.09
CA GLU A 96 -15.39 -16.71 2.34
C GLU A 96 -16.01 -15.74 3.36
N GLY A 97 -17.19 -15.19 3.05
CA GLY A 97 -17.81 -14.18 3.91
C GLY A 97 -19.13 -13.63 3.35
N ILE A 98 -19.71 -12.69 4.09
CA ILE A 98 -20.90 -11.94 3.66
C ILE A 98 -20.42 -10.63 3.02
N TYR A 99 -21.00 -10.30 1.87
CA TYR A 99 -20.63 -9.14 1.09
C TYR A 99 -21.83 -8.23 0.86
N SER A 100 -21.58 -6.92 0.89
CA SER A 100 -22.55 -5.91 0.47
C SER A 100 -22.78 -5.96 -1.05
N ALA A 101 -23.79 -5.23 -1.54
CA ALA A 101 -24.10 -5.14 -2.96
C ALA A 101 -22.99 -4.48 -3.82
N VAL A 102 -21.95 -3.94 -3.18
CA VAL A 102 -20.75 -3.37 -3.83
C VAL A 102 -19.47 -4.17 -3.50
N ASP A 103 -19.63 -5.44 -3.12
CA ASP A 103 -18.54 -6.40 -2.85
C ASP A 103 -17.60 -6.01 -1.71
N TYR A 104 -18.13 -5.31 -0.69
CA TYR A 104 -17.39 -5.05 0.56
C TYR A 104 -17.79 -6.08 1.61
N GLU A 105 -16.78 -6.70 2.22
CA GLU A 105 -16.95 -7.63 3.34
C GLU A 105 -17.66 -6.94 4.52
N ILE A 106 -18.63 -7.63 5.13
CA ILE A 106 -19.45 -7.14 6.25
C ILE A 106 -19.03 -7.82 7.55
#